data_AF-L0AZZ0-F1
#
_entry.id   AF-L0AZZ0-F1
#
_cell.length_a   1.000
_cell.length_b   1.000
_cell.length_c   1.000
_cell.angle_alpha   90.00
_cell.angle_beta   90.00
_cell.angle_gamma   90.00
#
_symmetry.space_group_name_H-M   'P 1'
#
loop_
_entity.id
_entity.type
_entity.pdbx_description
1 polymer ?
#
loop_
_entity_poly.entity_id
_entity_poly.type
_entity_poly.pdbx_seq_one_letter_code
_entity_poly.pdbx_strand_id
1 'polypeptide(L)'
;MFKMNTYQIDICPTVTPLKGLERKDGENIGDKYNSYIFTAKSEEKFEISAIIYNGKPLKGIVLLNTMVENITIYLDGHNKILLIHTLAFEVGNIYWINQDITKGTESVTFAEFLLKETSHLNTGELGCILSNVTQYGGFNLAKFGEDHVVMRRKK
;
A
#
# COMPACT_ATOMS: atom_id res chain seq x y z
N MET A 1 -8.68 -31.06 -4.39
CA MET A 1 -8.31 -29.76 -4.98
C MET A 1 -9.22 -28.71 -4.34
N PHE A 2 -8.69 -27.93 -3.40
CA PHE A 2 -9.45 -26.83 -2.80
C PHE A 2 -9.58 -25.73 -3.86
N LYS A 3 -10.81 -25.27 -4.11
CA LYS A 3 -11.07 -24.17 -5.03
C LYS A 3 -10.72 -22.88 -4.29
N MET A 4 -9.52 -22.34 -4.51
CA MET A 4 -9.17 -21.02 -4.01
C MET A 4 -9.97 -19.97 -4.77
N ASN A 5 -10.55 -19.02 -4.04
CA ASN A 5 -11.27 -17.90 -4.64
C ASN A 5 -10.24 -16.84 -5.04
N THR A 6 -10.33 -16.40 -6.30
CA THR A 6 -9.58 -15.25 -6.81
C THR A 6 -10.39 -13.97 -6.57
N TYR A 7 -9.78 -12.97 -5.93
CA TYR A 7 -10.43 -11.72 -5.54
C TYR A 7 -10.00 -10.53 -6.41
N GLN A 8 -10.91 -9.57 -6.56
CA GLN A 8 -10.59 -8.20 -6.92
C GLN A 8 -10.81 -7.34 -5.67
N ILE A 9 -9.76 -6.73 -5.15
CA ILE A 9 -9.81 -6.12 -3.81
C ILE A 9 -10.05 -4.63 -3.94
N ASP A 10 -11.20 -4.18 -3.44
CA ASP A 10 -11.48 -2.75 -3.33
C ASP A 10 -10.85 -2.18 -2.07
N ILE A 11 -9.82 -1.37 -2.27
CA ILE A 11 -9.06 -0.75 -1.18
C ILE A 11 -9.64 0.60 -0.75
N CYS A 12 -10.80 1.00 -1.28
CA CYS A 12 -11.45 2.24 -0.87
C CYS A 12 -11.86 2.18 0.62
N PRO A 13 -11.46 3.15 1.47
CA PRO A 13 -11.77 3.16 2.90
C PRO A 13 -13.26 3.11 3.26
N THR A 14 -14.12 3.58 2.36
CA THR A 14 -15.57 3.61 2.57
C THR A 14 -16.29 2.36 2.06
N VAL A 15 -15.59 1.47 1.34
CA VAL A 15 -16.16 0.24 0.79
C VAL A 15 -16.02 -0.90 1.80
N THR A 16 -17.07 -1.73 1.89
CA THR A 16 -17.05 -2.94 2.70
C THR A 16 -16.29 -4.05 1.95
N PRO A 17 -15.35 -4.76 2.61
CA PRO A 17 -14.65 -5.87 1.98
C PRO A 17 -15.59 -6.95 1.44
N LEU A 18 -15.22 -7.55 0.30
CA LEU A 18 -15.95 -8.67 -0.29
C LEU A 18 -16.07 -9.85 0.68
N LYS A 19 -17.12 -10.66 0.51
CA LYS A 19 -17.32 -11.89 1.30
C LYS A 19 -16.07 -12.78 1.20
N GLY A 20 -15.54 -13.19 2.36
CA GLY A 20 -14.31 -13.98 2.46
C GLY A 20 -13.08 -13.15 2.85
N LEU A 21 -13.14 -11.82 2.65
CA LEU A 21 -12.11 -10.88 3.08
C LEU A 21 -12.57 -10.09 4.31
N GLU A 22 -11.60 -9.57 5.04
CA GLU A 22 -11.79 -8.60 6.12
C GLU A 22 -10.81 -7.45 5.99
N ARG A 23 -11.17 -6.33 6.62
CA ARG A 23 -10.31 -5.16 6.78
C ARG A 23 -10.18 -4.86 8.26
N LYS A 24 -8.95 -4.66 8.72
CA LYS A 24 -8.62 -4.24 10.08
C LYS A 24 -7.80 -2.95 10.02
N ASP A 25 -7.83 -2.20 11.12
CA ASP A 25 -6.91 -1.09 11.30
C ASP A 25 -5.49 -1.65 11.47
N GLY A 26 -4.52 -1.03 10.79
CA GLY A 26 -3.11 -1.39 10.89
C GLY A 26 -2.36 -0.51 11.89
N GLU A 27 -1.03 -0.49 11.77
CA GLU A 27 -0.19 0.39 12.58
C GLU A 27 -0.36 1.86 12.16
N ASN A 28 -0.47 2.75 13.14
CA ASN A 28 -0.37 4.19 12.91
C ASN A 28 1.10 4.57 12.76
N ILE A 29 1.44 5.19 11.63
CA ILE A 29 2.82 5.64 11.38
C ILE A 29 2.95 7.07 11.89
N GLY A 30 3.27 7.19 13.18
CA GLY A 30 3.15 8.46 13.92
C GLY A 30 1.71 8.95 14.00
N ASP A 31 1.51 10.24 14.28
CA ASP A 31 0.16 10.81 14.51
C ASP A 31 -0.55 11.25 13.22
N LYS A 32 0.06 11.03 12.05
CA LYS A 32 -0.38 11.64 10.77
C LYS A 32 -0.93 10.64 9.76
N TYR A 33 -0.57 9.37 9.89
CA TYR A 33 -0.85 8.36 8.87
C TYR A 33 -1.59 7.18 9.48
N ASN A 34 -2.71 6.85 8.86
CA ASN A 34 -3.49 5.67 9.18
C ASN A 34 -3.11 4.53 8.23
N SER A 35 -3.37 3.30 8.63
CA SER A 35 -3.27 2.17 7.72
C SER A 35 -4.43 1.19 7.87
N TYR A 36 -4.76 0.51 6.78
CA TYR A 36 -5.72 -0.59 6.78
C TYR A 36 -5.10 -1.83 6.20
N ILE A 37 -5.35 -2.98 6.84
CA ILE A 37 -4.84 -4.28 6.43
C ILE A 37 -6.01 -5.13 5.95
N PHE A 38 -5.87 -5.69 4.75
CA PHE A 38 -6.81 -6.62 4.14
C PHE A 38 -6.25 -8.04 4.22
N THR A 39 -7.04 -8.96 4.79
CA THR A 39 -6.70 -10.39 4.93
C THR A 39 -7.89 -11.27 4.55
N ALA A 40 -7.65 -12.55 4.33
CA ALA A 40 -8.72 -13.54 4.27
C ALA A 40 -9.24 -13.88 5.68
N LYS A 41 -10.55 -14.12 5.82
CA LYS A 41 -11.20 -14.40 7.11
C LYS A 41 -10.94 -15.81 7.67
N SER A 42 -10.69 -16.77 6.79
CA SER A 42 -10.67 -18.20 7.14
C SER A 42 -9.43 -18.92 6.63
N GLU A 43 -8.54 -18.19 5.96
CA GLU A 43 -7.36 -18.72 5.28
C GLU A 43 -6.20 -17.77 5.57
N GLU A 44 -4.97 -18.29 5.58
CA GLU A 44 -3.77 -17.48 5.75
C GLU A 44 -3.40 -16.68 4.49
N LYS A 45 -3.91 -17.13 3.33
CA LYS A 45 -3.56 -16.63 2.00
C LYS A 45 -4.78 -16.59 1.11
N PHE A 46 -4.74 -15.73 0.12
CA PHE A 46 -5.79 -15.59 -0.88
C PHE A 46 -5.20 -15.15 -2.22
N GLU A 47 -5.88 -15.48 -3.31
CA GLU A 47 -5.42 -15.12 -4.65
C GLU A 47 -6.06 -13.82 -5.09
N ILE A 48 -5.28 -12.95 -5.73
CA ILE A 48 -5.74 -11.64 -6.20
C ILE A 48 -5.49 -11.52 -7.70
N SER A 49 -6.47 -10.95 -8.40
CA SER A 49 -6.42 -10.67 -9.84
C SER A 49 -6.36 -9.17 -10.14
N ALA A 50 -6.75 -8.32 -9.18
CA ALA A 50 -6.65 -6.87 -9.29
C ALA A 50 -6.76 -6.19 -7.92
N ILE A 51 -6.12 -5.03 -7.81
CA ILE A 51 -6.42 -4.04 -6.79
C ILE A 51 -7.25 -2.94 -7.45
N ILE A 52 -8.42 -2.67 -6.89
CA ILE A 52 -9.39 -1.70 -7.41
C ILE A 52 -9.66 -0.63 -6.34
N TYR A 53 -10.17 0.52 -6.77
CA TYR A 53 -10.60 1.61 -5.91
C TYR A 53 -11.97 2.08 -6.35
N ASN A 54 -12.97 1.92 -5.48
CA ASN A 54 -14.36 2.27 -5.74
C ASN A 54 -14.89 1.63 -7.03
N GLY A 55 -14.69 0.32 -7.15
CA GLY A 55 -15.12 -0.49 -8.30
C GLY A 55 -14.27 -0.35 -9.57
N LYS A 56 -13.21 0.48 -9.58
CA LYS A 56 -12.37 0.71 -10.77
C LYS A 56 -10.93 0.20 -10.55
N PRO A 57 -10.33 -0.52 -11.50
CA PRO A 57 -8.93 -0.93 -11.41
C PRO A 57 -7.97 0.26 -11.24
N LEU A 58 -7.00 0.13 -10.34
CA LEU A 58 -5.94 1.12 -10.18
C LEU A 58 -4.96 1.05 -11.35
N LYS A 59 -4.55 2.20 -11.87
CA LYS A 59 -3.56 2.28 -12.95
C LYS A 59 -2.16 2.02 -12.41
N GLY A 60 -1.35 1.29 -13.17
CA GLY A 60 0.04 0.99 -12.82
C GLY A 60 0.23 -0.22 -11.89
N ILE A 61 -0.86 -0.86 -11.46
CA ILE A 61 -0.80 -2.11 -10.69
C ILE A 61 -1.27 -3.25 -11.60
N VAL A 62 -0.34 -4.11 -12.01
CA VAL A 62 -0.64 -5.31 -12.80
C VAL A 62 -0.35 -6.52 -11.93
N LEU A 63 -1.40 -7.24 -11.52
CA LEU A 63 -1.30 -8.44 -10.70
C LEU A 63 -1.94 -9.58 -11.49
N LEU A 64 -1.13 -10.56 -11.86
CA LEU A 64 -1.61 -11.78 -12.50
C LEU A 64 -1.65 -12.87 -11.43
N ASN A 65 -2.85 -13.23 -10.98
CA ASN A 65 -3.12 -14.39 -10.13
C ASN A 65 -2.10 -14.58 -9.01
N THR A 66 -1.91 -13.51 -8.23
CA THR A 66 -0.88 -13.45 -7.19
C THR A 66 -1.46 -13.95 -5.89
N MET A 67 -0.81 -14.93 -5.27
CA MET A 67 -1.17 -15.38 -3.92
C MET A 67 -0.58 -14.41 -2.90
N VAL A 68 -1.39 -13.89 -2.00
CA VAL A 68 -0.97 -12.89 -1.00
C VAL A 68 -1.43 -13.28 0.40
N GLU A 69 -0.65 -12.90 1.40
CA GLU A 69 -0.97 -13.07 2.82
C GLU A 69 -1.76 -11.87 3.32
N ASN A 70 -1.37 -10.66 2.91
CA ASN A 70 -2.09 -9.44 3.22
C ASN A 70 -1.81 -8.33 2.22
N ILE A 71 -2.70 -7.34 2.20
CA ILE A 71 -2.49 -6.04 1.55
C ILE A 71 -2.66 -4.97 2.62
N THR A 72 -1.64 -4.15 2.82
CA THR A 72 -1.69 -2.98 3.70
C THR A 72 -1.74 -1.72 2.85
N ILE A 73 -2.65 -0.81 3.17
CA ILE A 73 -2.72 0.52 2.55
C ILE A 73 -2.42 1.58 3.58
N TYR A 74 -1.61 2.57 3.20
CA TYR A 74 -1.24 3.70 4.05
C TYR A 74 -1.88 4.96 3.52
N LEU A 75 -2.51 5.72 4.42
CA LEU A 75 -3.30 6.89 4.09
C LEU A 75 -2.84 8.11 4.88
N ASP A 76 -3.03 9.29 4.29
CA ASP A 76 -2.94 10.55 5.03
C ASP A 76 -4.16 10.77 5.95
N GLY A 77 -4.11 11.83 6.76
CA GLY A 77 -5.23 12.27 7.61
C GLY A 77 -6.51 12.67 6.86
N HIS A 78 -6.49 12.66 5.52
CA HIS A 78 -7.63 12.94 4.65
C HIS A 78 -8.06 11.71 3.84
N ASN A 79 -7.60 10.51 4.22
CA ASN A 79 -7.90 9.23 3.56
C ASN A 79 -7.41 9.13 2.10
N LYS A 80 -6.39 9.90 1.72
CA LYS A 80 -5.70 9.71 0.43
C LYS A 80 -4.70 8.56 0.55
N ILE A 81 -4.74 7.64 -0.40
CA ILE A 81 -3.82 6.51 -0.43
C ILE A 81 -2.44 7.00 -0.87
N LEU A 82 -1.45 6.84 0.00
CA LEU A 82 -0.06 7.24 -0.24
C LEU A 82 0.78 6.08 -0.76
N LEU A 83 0.56 4.89 -0.19
CA LEU A 83 1.33 3.69 -0.47
C LEU A 83 0.45 2.46 -0.31
N ILE A 84 0.66 1.47 -1.16
CA ILE A 84 0.08 0.12 -1.09
C ILE A 84 1.24 -0.85 -0.89
N HIS A 85 1.12 -1.72 0.10
CA HIS A 85 2.07 -2.77 0.41
C HIS A 85 1.35 -4.11 0.30
N THR A 86 1.92 -5.07 -0.44
CA THR A 86 1.43 -6.44 -0.50
C THR A 86 2.53 -7.38 -0.05
N LEU A 87 2.17 -8.30 0.86
CA LEU A 87 2.99 -9.44 1.18
C LEU A 87 2.56 -10.62 0.30
N ALA A 88 3.26 -10.80 -0.82
CA ALA A 88 2.99 -11.85 -1.78
C ALA A 88 3.70 -13.15 -1.36
N PHE A 89 2.98 -14.27 -1.38
CA PHE A 89 3.52 -15.57 -1.02
C PHE A 89 4.63 -15.98 -2.00
N GLU A 90 5.76 -16.48 -1.47
CA GLU A 90 6.98 -16.85 -2.22
C GLU A 90 7.71 -15.70 -2.96
N VAL A 91 7.10 -14.52 -3.10
CA VAL A 91 7.70 -13.32 -3.71
C VAL A 91 8.22 -12.35 -2.65
N GLY A 92 7.51 -12.20 -1.54
CA GLY A 92 7.84 -11.26 -0.46
C GLY A 92 7.10 -9.92 -0.59
N ASN A 93 7.75 -8.85 -0.14
CA ASN A 93 7.12 -7.54 -0.01
C ASN A 93 7.17 -6.76 -1.33
N ILE A 94 6.00 -6.35 -1.82
CA ILE A 94 5.84 -5.49 -2.99
C ILE A 94 5.22 -4.17 -2.55
N TYR A 95 5.78 -3.06 -3.01
CA TYR A 95 5.34 -1.72 -2.64
C TYR A 95 4.98 -0.92 -3.88
N TRP A 96 3.84 -0.26 -3.86
CA TRP A 96 3.41 0.69 -4.88
C TRP A 96 3.14 2.05 -4.26
N ILE A 97 3.72 3.08 -4.84
CA ILE A 97 3.69 4.43 -4.30
C ILE A 97 2.91 5.39 -5.19
N ASN A 98 2.07 6.21 -4.56
CA ASN A 98 1.27 7.22 -5.25
C ASN A 98 2.19 8.35 -5.75
N GLN A 99 2.16 8.59 -7.07
CA GLN A 99 2.99 9.61 -7.73
C GLN A 99 2.34 11.00 -7.76
N ASP A 100 1.04 11.12 -7.45
CA ASP A 100 0.29 12.38 -7.50
C ASP A 100 -0.94 12.34 -6.59
N ILE A 101 -0.77 12.70 -5.31
CA ILE A 101 -1.88 12.71 -4.34
C ILE A 101 -2.80 13.94 -4.49
N THR A 102 -2.55 14.82 -5.46
CA THR A 102 -3.43 15.96 -5.75
C THR A 102 -4.66 15.54 -6.55
N LYS A 103 -4.58 14.41 -7.25
CA LYS A 103 -5.68 13.79 -8.00
C LYS A 103 -6.45 12.79 -7.15
N GLY A 104 -7.67 12.47 -7.58
CA GLY A 104 -8.42 11.34 -7.05
C GLY A 104 -7.67 10.03 -7.28
N THR A 105 -7.66 9.14 -6.28
CA THR A 105 -6.91 7.87 -6.30
C THR A 105 -7.20 7.03 -7.55
N GLU A 106 -8.45 7.04 -8.04
CA GLU A 106 -8.87 6.34 -9.25
C GLU A 106 -8.20 6.84 -10.55
N SER A 107 -7.62 8.04 -10.51
CA SER A 107 -6.98 8.69 -11.66
C SER A 107 -5.46 8.65 -11.61
N VAL A 108 -4.88 8.21 -10.50
CA VAL A 108 -3.44 8.15 -10.26
C VAL A 108 -2.83 6.89 -10.88
N THR A 109 -1.57 7.01 -11.33
CA THR A 109 -0.73 5.85 -11.64
C THR A 109 0.22 5.60 -10.47
N PHE A 110 0.15 4.39 -9.92
CA PHE A 110 1.08 3.97 -8.88
C PHE A 110 2.38 3.47 -9.52
N ALA A 111 3.51 3.72 -8.87
CA ALA A 111 4.80 3.19 -9.28
C ALA A 111 5.25 2.08 -8.32
N GLU A 112 5.60 0.93 -8.86
CA GLU A 112 6.20 -0.16 -8.07
C GLU A 112 7.65 0.18 -7.72
N PHE A 113 8.08 -0.18 -6.52
CA PHE A 113 9.49 -0.18 -6.15
C PHE A 113 9.83 -1.41 -5.32
N LEU A 114 11.07 -1.88 -5.51
CA LEU A 114 11.62 -3.05 -4.85
C LEU A 114 12.73 -2.63 -3.89
N LEU A 115 12.80 -3.29 -2.74
CA LEU A 115 13.87 -3.09 -1.79
C LEU A 115 15.07 -3.92 -2.21
N LYS A 116 16.25 -3.29 -2.22
CA LYS A 116 17.48 -3.93 -2.69
C LYS A 116 18.15 -4.82 -1.64
N GLU A 117 18.09 -4.41 -0.37
CA GLU A 117 18.92 -4.98 0.71
C GLU A 117 18.11 -5.51 1.89
N THR A 118 16.86 -5.06 2.06
CA THR A 118 15.98 -5.48 3.16
C THR A 118 14.80 -6.27 2.63
N SER A 119 14.28 -7.18 3.46
CA SER A 119 13.06 -7.90 3.12
C SER A 119 11.83 -7.00 3.22
N HIS A 120 11.84 -5.96 4.04
CA HIS A 120 10.72 -5.04 4.27
C HIS A 120 11.22 -3.65 4.73
N LEU A 121 10.37 -2.63 4.57
CA LEU A 121 10.56 -1.31 5.16
C LEU A 121 10.28 -1.35 6.67
N ASN A 122 11.16 -0.76 7.49
CA ASN A 122 10.82 -0.52 8.89
C ASN A 122 9.92 0.72 9.06
N THR A 123 9.29 0.87 10.23
CA THR A 123 8.37 1.99 10.54
C THR A 123 8.98 3.37 10.27
N GLY A 124 10.29 3.55 10.51
CA GLY A 124 10.99 4.81 10.27
C GLY A 124 11.18 5.13 8.79
N GLU A 125 11.60 4.12 8.01
CA GLU A 125 11.76 4.25 6.55
C GLU A 125 10.41 4.50 5.87
N LEU A 126 9.39 3.74 6.28
CA LEU A 126 8.02 3.93 5.83
C LEU A 126 7.53 5.35 6.15
N GLY A 127 7.75 5.84 7.38
CA GLY A 127 7.41 7.20 7.76
C GLY A 127 8.10 8.27 6.89
N CYS A 128 9.36 8.05 6.51
CA CYS A 128 10.08 8.95 5.58
C CYS A 128 9.42 8.96 4.19
N ILE A 129 9.05 7.80 3.67
CA ILE A 129 8.38 7.67 2.36
C ILE A 129 7.02 8.37 2.39
N LEU A 130 6.19 8.08 3.39
CA LEU A 130 4.86 8.68 3.53
C LEU A 130 4.95 10.20 3.68
N SER A 131 5.93 10.69 4.45
CA SER A 131 6.19 12.13 4.60
C SER A 131 6.60 12.79 3.30
N ASN A 132 7.48 12.15 2.51
CA ASN A 132 7.89 12.69 1.21
C ASN A 132 6.70 12.79 0.25
N VAL A 133 5.91 11.72 0.12
CA VAL A 133 4.71 11.74 -0.73
C VAL A 133 3.76 12.86 -0.32
N THR A 134 3.49 12.97 0.98
CA THR A 134 2.55 13.97 1.51
C THR A 134 3.06 15.39 1.32
N GLN A 135 4.34 15.65 1.61
CA GLN A 135 4.94 16.98 1.55
C GLN A 135 5.04 17.53 0.12
N TYR A 136 5.28 16.65 -0.85
CA TYR A 136 5.53 17.07 -2.24
C TYR A 136 4.36 16.77 -3.19
N GLY A 137 3.22 16.32 -2.66
CA GLY A 137 2.04 16.02 -3.48
C GLY A 137 2.20 14.77 -4.36
N GLY A 138 3.14 13.90 -4.03
CA GLY A 138 3.58 12.75 -4.81
C GLY A 138 5.00 12.35 -4.42
N PHE A 139 5.45 11.15 -4.77
CA PHE A 139 6.81 10.74 -4.47
C PHE A 139 7.84 11.60 -5.22
N ASN A 140 8.76 12.21 -4.48
CA ASN A 140 9.83 13.05 -5.01
C ASN A 140 11.20 12.47 -4.66
N LEU A 141 11.76 11.71 -5.60
CA LEU A 141 13.06 11.05 -5.44
C LEU A 141 14.21 12.03 -5.17
N ALA A 142 14.20 13.20 -5.81
CA ALA A 142 15.26 14.20 -5.64
C ALA A 142 15.29 14.75 -4.20
N LYS A 143 14.13 14.87 -3.56
CA LYS A 143 14.01 15.35 -2.17
C LYS A 143 14.13 14.25 -1.12
N PHE A 144 13.82 13.01 -1.49
CA PHE A 144 13.86 11.88 -0.57
C PHE A 144 15.23 11.68 0.10
N GLY A 145 16.33 11.85 -0.65
CA GLY A 145 17.69 11.74 -0.11
C GLY A 145 18.10 12.91 0.80
N GLU A 146 17.54 14.10 0.60
CA GLU A 146 17.82 15.31 1.40
C GLU A 146 17.12 15.23 2.77
N ASP A 147 15.84 14.85 2.78
CA ASP A 147 15.00 14.78 3.98
C ASP A 147 15.52 13.71 4.98
N HIS A 148 16.06 12.61 4.46
CA HIS A 148 16.60 11.51 5.28
C HIS A 148 17.88 11.89 6.03
N VAL A 149 18.71 12.77 5.45
CA VAL A 149 19.93 13.28 6.08
C VAL A 149 19.59 14.28 7.19
N VAL A 150 18.57 15.11 6.99
CA VAL A 150 18.12 16.10 7.98
C VAL A 150 17.52 15.43 9.21
N MET A 151 16.72 14.37 9.05
CA MET A 151 16.17 13.63 10.18
C MET A 151 17.23 12.89 11.02
N ARG A 152 18.32 12.41 10.39
CA ARG A 152 19.45 11.81 11.13
C ARG A 152 20.27 12.82 11.92
N ARG A 153 20.27 14.10 11.53
CA ARG A 153 21.00 15.18 12.22
C ARG A 153 20.26 15.76 13.43
N LYS A 154 18.99 15.42 13.62
CA LYS A 154 18.14 15.91 14.73
C LYS A 154 17.97 14.91 15.88
N LYS A 155 18.74 13.81 15.90
CA LYS A 155 18.81 12.88 17.02
C LYS A 155 20.02 13.15 17.90
#